data_AF-A0A939LRT9-F1
#
_entry.id   AF-A0A939LRT9-F1
#
_cell.length_a   1.000
_cell.length_b   1.000
_cell.length_c   1.000
_cell.angle_alpha   90.00
_cell.angle_beta   90.00
_cell.angle_gamma   90.00
#
_symmetry.space_group_name_H-M   'P 1'
#
loop_
_entity.id
_entity.type
_entity.pdbx_description
1 polymer ?
#
loop_
_entity_poly.entity_id
_entity_poly.type
_entity_poly.pdbx_seq_one_letter_code
_entity_poly.pdbx_strand_id
1 'polypeptide(L)' 'MQDQVDEPQATGDQAVDAALSTLEGLGARPVREHVALFDGVHGALSDRLAETRE' A
#
# COMPACT_ATOMS: atom_id res chain seq x y z
N MET A 1 3.05 6.49 -28.24
CA MET A 1 3.15 6.86 -26.83
C MET A 1 2.73 5.62 -26.05
N GLN A 2 3.70 4.80 -25.66
CA GLN A 2 3.41 3.57 -24.92
C GLN A 2 2.97 3.99 -23.51
N ASP A 3 1.70 3.72 -23.21
CA ASP A 3 1.17 3.67 -21.85
C ASP A 3 1.70 2.36 -21.25
N GLN A 4 2.96 2.35 -20.83
CA GLN A 4 3.48 1.29 -19.99
C GLN A 4 3.04 1.64 -18.57
N VAL A 5 1.82 1.25 -18.23
CA VAL A 5 1.45 1.08 -16.82
C VAL A 5 2.38 0.01 -16.26
N ASP A 6 3.43 0.45 -15.58
CA ASP A 6 4.28 -0.43 -14.79
C ASP A 6 3.36 -1.06 -13.74
N GLU A 7 2.97 -2.31 -13.95
CA GLU A 7 2.26 -3.07 -12.93
C GLU A 7 3.13 -3.02 -11.67
N PRO A 8 2.56 -2.62 -10.52
CA PRO A 8 3.37 -2.41 -9.32
C PRO A 8 4.13 -3.70 -9.01
N GLN A 9 5.45 -3.63 -9.16
CA GLN A 9 6.32 -4.77 -8.88
C GLN A 9 6.26 -5.08 -7.40
N ALA A 10 6.04 -6.35 -7.07
CA ALA A 10 6.04 -6.83 -5.69
C ALA A 10 7.36 -6.47 -5.02
N THR A 11 7.28 -5.98 -3.78
CA THR A 11 8.45 -5.60 -2.98
C THR A 11 9.23 -6.83 -2.49
N GLY A 12 8.62 -8.02 -2.59
CA GLY A 12 9.19 -9.27 -2.11
C GLY A 12 8.93 -9.52 -0.62
N ASP A 13 8.31 -8.57 0.07
CA ASP A 13 7.84 -8.72 1.44
C ASP A 13 6.31 -8.85 1.44
N GLN A 14 5.82 -10.01 1.85
CA GLN A 14 4.39 -10.33 1.82
C GLN A 14 3.55 -9.36 2.66
N ALA A 15 4.06 -8.86 3.78
CA ALA A 15 3.32 -7.93 4.64
C ALA A 15 3.23 -6.55 3.99
N VAL A 16 4.32 -6.09 3.36
CA VAL A 16 4.35 -4.84 2.61
C VAL A 16 3.44 -4.92 1.39
N ASP A 17 3.52 -6.00 0.63
CA ASP A 17 2.70 -6.21 -0.58
C ASP A 17 1.20 -6.27 -0.23
N ALA A 18 0.84 -6.95 0.86
CA ALA A 18 -0.53 -6.97 1.35
C ALA A 18 -1.04 -5.58 1.77
N ALA A 19 -0.21 -4.78 2.44
CA ALA A 19 -0.57 -3.42 2.83
C ALA A 19 -0.77 -2.51 1.60
N LEU A 20 0.11 -2.61 0.61
CA LEU A 20 0.02 -1.81 -0.62
C LEU A 20 -1.18 -2.19 -1.50
N SER A 21 -1.56 -3.48 -1.54
CA SER A 21 -2.73 -3.92 -2.30
C SER A 21 -4.04 -3.29 -1.78
N THR A 22 -4.10 -2.84 -0.53
CA THR A 22 -5.28 -2.10 -0.01
C THR A 22 -5.50 -0.73 -0.68
N LEU A 23 -4.47 -0.19 -1.33
CA LEU A 23 -4.54 1.06 -2.08
C LEU A 23 -5.02 0.85 -3.52
N GLU A 24 -5.14 -0.40 -3.99
CA GLU A 24 -5.71 -0.69 -5.30
C GLU A 24 -7.16 -0.21 -5.38
N GLY A 25 -7.51 0.48 -6.45
CA GLY A 25 -8.86 1.01 -6.64
C GLY A 25 -9.22 2.21 -5.76
N LEU A 26 -8.28 2.80 -5.02
CA LEU A 26 -8.50 3.97 -4.17
C LEU A 26 -9.15 5.14 -4.94
N GLY A 27 -8.77 5.34 -6.20
CA GLY A 27 -9.32 6.38 -7.07
C GLY A 27 -10.84 6.23 -7.36
N ALA A 28 -11.40 5.04 -7.20
CA ALA A 28 -12.85 4.80 -7.32
C ALA A 28 -13.61 5.02 -6.00
N ARG A 29 -12.90 5.21 -4.88
CA ARG A 29 -13.49 5.36 -3.54
C ARG A 29 -13.70 6.83 -3.17
N PRO A 30 -14.67 7.14 -2.30
CA PRO A 30 -14.87 8.50 -1.79
C PRO A 30 -13.62 9.03 -1.08
N VAL A 31 -13.24 10.28 -1.35
CA VAL A 31 -12.05 10.94 -0.75
C VAL A 31 -12.06 10.89 0.79
N ARG A 32 -13.24 10.98 1.42
CA ARG A 32 -13.37 10.86 2.89
C ARG A 32 -12.87 9.53 3.45
N GLU A 33 -12.84 8.47 2.65
CA GLU A 33 -12.37 7.14 3.05
C GLU A 33 -10.86 6.98 2.83
N HIS A 34 -10.24 7.85 2.04
CA HIS A 34 -8.82 7.75 1.72
C HIS A 34 -7.95 7.90 2.96
N VAL A 35 -8.31 8.81 3.87
CA VAL A 35 -7.55 9.06 5.10
C VAL A 35 -7.46 7.79 5.96
N ALA A 36 -8.59 7.10 6.17
CA ALA A 36 -8.61 5.88 6.97
C ALA A 36 -7.79 4.74 6.33
N LEU A 37 -7.77 4.67 5.00
CA LEU A 37 -6.98 3.68 4.26
C LEU A 37 -5.48 3.99 4.36
N PHE A 38 -5.10 5.25 4.13
CA PHE A 38 -3.71 5.67 4.25
C PHE A 38 -3.17 5.46 5.66
N ASP A 39 -3.97 5.76 6.69
CA ASP A 39 -3.59 5.54 8.08
C ASP A 39 -3.38 4.04 8.38
N GLY A 40 -4.27 3.18 7.87
CA GLY A 40 -4.13 1.73 7.97
C GLY A 40 -2.86 1.19 7.29
N VAL A 41 -2.56 1.64 6.07
CA VAL A 41 -1.32 1.25 5.36
C VAL A 41 -0.10 1.76 6.11
N HIS A 42 -0.12 3.00 6.56
CA HIS A 42 0.99 3.58 7.32
C HIS A 42 1.27 2.79 8.61
N GLY A 43 0.22 2.38 9.34
CA GLY A 43 0.34 1.51 10.51
C GLY A 43 1.00 0.18 10.17
N ALA A 44 0.47 -0.54 9.17
CA ALA A 44 1.01 -1.84 8.77
C ALA A 44 2.49 -1.79 8.34
N LEU A 45 2.88 -0.74 7.60
CA LEU A 45 4.27 -0.54 7.20
C LEU A 45 5.17 -0.16 8.38
N SER A 46 4.64 0.63 9.32
CA SER A 46 5.37 1.01 10.54
C SER A 46 5.63 -0.19 11.44
N ASP A 47 4.63 -1.06 11.61
CA ASP A 47 4.75 -2.31 12.35
C ASP A 47 5.80 -3.22 11.71
N ARG A 48 5.73 -3.39 10.38
CA ARG A 48 6.71 -4.19 9.65
C ARG A 48 8.14 -3.65 9.77
N LEU A 49 8.29 -2.33 9.77
CA LEU A 49 9.57 -1.66 9.97
C LEU A 49 10.11 -1.86 11.39
N ALA A 50 9.23 -1.85 12.39
CA ALA A 50 9.60 -2.10 13.78
C ALA A 50 10.11 -3.53 13.97
N GLU A 51 9.39 -4.53 13.44
CA GLU A 51 9.79 -5.94 13.49
C GLU A 51 11.15 -6.22 12.85
N THR A 52 11.53 -5.46 11.82
CA THR A 52 12.81 -5.65 11.11
C THR A 52 14.00 -5.05 11.90
N ARG A 53 13.74 -4.21 12.90
CA ARG A 53 14.77 -3.52 13.69
C ARG A 53 15.09 -4.20 15.03
N GLU A 54 14.35 -5.23 15.42
CA GLU A 54 14.60 -6.04 16.61
C GLU A 54 15.57 -7.21 16.33
#